data_AF-A0A6C0HG93-F1
#
_entry.id   AF-A0A6C0HG93-F1
#
_cell.length_a   1.000
_cell.length_b   1.000
_cell.length_c   1.000
_cell.angle_alpha   90.00
_cell.angle_beta   90.00
_cell.angle_gamma   90.00
#
_symmetry.space_group_name_H-M   'P 1'
#
loop_
_entity.id
_entity.type
_entity.pdbx_description
1 polymer ?
#
loop_
_entity_poly.entity_id
_entity_poly.type
_entity_poly.pdbx_seq_one_letter_code
_entity_poly.pdbx_strand_id
1 'polypeptide(L)'
;MKFELIIFGLTAFFIINTYYDGKYVQLMKSWKKYYQMIMIGFVGLSAYIFMRKYPGHTRSLFTHANSIIKYMPIDKDAGDLLSPLFNMTKAGSYYGGDQNQMTSQQMRVLHSGGNSGQDDNSGNNKTKRCVSETKKKYVAAEQGWKCGACKNQLPAWFEVDHKIRLDNGGSNHVDNLVALCRDCHGKKTAFENL
;
A
#
# COMPACT_ATOMS: atom_id res chain seq x y z
N MET A 1 -13.40 34.90 21.72
CA MET A 1 -14.63 35.28 20.99
C MET A 1 -15.74 34.34 21.45
N LYS A 2 -16.92 34.85 21.80
CA LYS A 2 -18.03 34.00 22.28
C LYS A 2 -18.48 33.13 21.11
N PHE A 3 -18.41 31.81 21.28
CA PHE A 3 -18.74 30.81 20.25
C PHE A 3 -20.16 31.02 19.66
N GLU A 4 -21.04 31.59 20.48
CA GLU A 4 -22.40 32.02 20.14
C GLU A 4 -22.45 33.00 18.96
N LEU A 5 -21.50 33.95 18.85
CA LEU A 5 -21.47 34.93 17.75
C LEU A 5 -21.11 34.27 16.41
N ILE A 6 -20.29 33.20 16.44
CA ILE A 6 -19.94 32.43 15.24
C ILE A 6 -21.17 31.66 14.77
N ILE A 7 -21.92 31.06 15.69
CA ILE A 7 -23.15 30.31 15.39
C ILE A 7 -24.19 31.23 14.75
N PHE A 8 -24.43 32.42 15.32
CA PHE A 8 -25.35 33.41 14.75
C PHE A 8 -24.90 33.95 13.38
N GLY A 9 -23.60 34.13 13.17
CA GLY A 9 -23.07 34.51 11.86
C GLY A 9 -23.26 33.43 10.80
N LEU A 10 -23.07 32.16 11.16
CA LEU A 10 -23.24 31.01 10.27
C LEU A 10 -24.71 30.81 9.88
N THR A 11 -25.63 30.93 10.83
CA THR A 11 -27.07 30.80 10.55
C THR A 11 -27.58 31.94 9.67
N ALA A 12 -27.19 33.19 9.95
CA ALA A 12 -27.53 34.33 9.10
C ALA A 12 -26.98 34.18 7.68
N PHE A 13 -25.74 33.70 7.55
CA PHE A 13 -25.12 33.40 6.26
C PHE A 13 -25.91 32.35 5.45
N PHE A 14 -26.36 31.28 6.09
CA PHE A 14 -27.16 30.25 5.41
C PHE A 14 -28.55 30.73 4.99
N ILE A 15 -29.20 31.56 5.81
CA ILE A 15 -30.50 32.17 5.47
C ILE A 15 -30.35 33.07 4.24
N ILE A 16 -29.34 33.95 4.23
CA ILE A 16 -29.04 34.82 3.09
C ILE A 16 -28.69 33.99 1.86
N ASN A 17 -27.84 32.96 1.99
CA ASN A 17 -27.47 32.12 0.88
C ASN A 17 -28.66 31.34 0.28
N THR A 18 -29.64 30.96 1.10
CA THR A 18 -30.89 30.31 0.64
C THR A 18 -31.80 31.33 -0.05
N TYR A 19 -31.89 32.56 0.46
CA TYR A 19 -32.70 33.63 -0.12
C TYR A 19 -32.23 34.07 -1.53
N TYR A 20 -30.93 33.97 -1.81
CA TYR A 20 -30.34 34.31 -3.11
C TYR A 20 -30.03 33.07 -3.98
N ASP A 21 -30.76 31.96 -3.80
CA ASP A 21 -30.63 30.72 -4.60
C ASP A 21 -29.18 30.22 -4.76
N GLY A 22 -28.39 30.31 -3.69
CA GLY A 22 -27.01 29.82 -3.69
C GLY A 22 -26.03 30.65 -4.54
N LYS A 23 -26.39 31.87 -4.97
CA LYS A 23 -25.51 32.79 -5.70
C LYS A 23 -24.19 33.05 -4.96
N TYR A 24 -24.23 33.16 -3.64
CA TYR A 24 -23.03 33.32 -2.80
C TYR A 24 -22.19 32.05 -2.74
N VAL A 25 -22.81 30.87 -2.67
CA VAL A 25 -22.10 29.59 -2.80
C VAL A 25 -21.45 29.43 -4.17
N GLN A 26 -22.10 29.87 -5.25
CA GLN A 26 -21.51 29.84 -6.60
C GLN A 26 -20.34 30.82 -6.73
N LEU A 27 -20.43 32.01 -6.13
CA LEU A 27 -19.34 32.98 -6.09
C LEU A 27 -18.15 32.46 -5.26
N MET A 28 -18.38 31.79 -4.13
CA MET A 28 -17.30 31.14 -3.37
C MET A 28 -16.64 30.01 -4.15
N LYS A 29 -17.41 29.23 -4.92
CA LYS A 29 -16.88 28.17 -5.79
C LYS A 29 -16.01 28.72 -6.93
N SER A 30 -16.28 29.92 -7.45
CA SER A 30 -15.45 30.51 -8.51
C SER A 30 -14.06 30.92 -8.02
N TRP A 31 -13.89 31.15 -6.71
CA TRP A 31 -12.61 31.51 -6.08
C TRP A 31 -11.76 30.28 -5.74
N LYS A 32 -12.19 29.07 -6.10
CA LYS A 32 -11.47 27.80 -5.83
C LYS A 32 -9.99 27.85 -6.22
N LYS A 33 -9.66 28.50 -7.34
CA LYS A 33 -8.27 28.68 -7.82
C LYS A 33 -7.40 29.44 -6.81
N TYR A 34 -7.93 30.50 -6.19
CA TYR A 34 -7.19 31.31 -5.23
C TYR A 34 -6.96 30.57 -3.91
N TYR A 35 -7.95 29.83 -3.43
CA TYR A 35 -7.78 28.96 -2.25
C TYR A 35 -6.71 27.90 -2.46
N GLN A 36 -6.65 27.29 -3.65
CA GLN A 36 -5.60 26.33 -4.01
C GLN A 36 -4.20 26.98 -4.02
N MET A 37 -4.07 28.18 -4.60
CA MET A 37 -2.79 28.91 -4.62
C MET A 37 -2.31 29.29 -3.22
N ILE A 38 -3.21 29.80 -2.37
CA ILE A 38 -2.89 30.19 -0.98
C ILE A 38 -2.49 28.96 -0.15
N MET A 39 -3.21 27.84 -0.29
CA MET A 39 -2.88 26.60 0.42
C MET A 39 -1.50 26.06 0.04
N ILE A 40 -1.16 26.03 -1.25
CA ILE A 40 0.16 25.59 -1.71
C ILE A 40 1.25 26.53 -1.16
N GLY A 41 1.04 27.84 -1.22
CA GLY A 41 1.96 28.84 -0.68
C GLY A 41 2.15 28.70 0.84
N PHE A 42 1.06 28.49 1.58
CA PHE A 42 1.09 28.27 3.03
C PHE A 42 1.86 27.01 3.40
N VAL A 43 1.59 25.89 2.72
CA VAL A 43 2.30 24.63 2.95
C VAL A 43 3.79 24.79 2.63
N GLY A 44 4.14 25.40 1.49
CA GLY A 44 5.52 25.66 1.10
C GLY A 44 6.27 26.53 2.10
N LEU A 45 5.66 27.64 2.55
CA LEU A 45 6.25 28.53 3.54
C LEU A 45 6.39 27.85 4.91
N SER A 46 5.38 27.09 5.34
CA SER A 46 5.43 26.35 6.60
C SER A 46 6.54 25.30 6.58
N ALA A 47 6.69 24.56 5.48
CA ALA A 47 7.75 23.58 5.30
C ALA A 47 9.14 24.25 5.26
N TYR A 48 9.28 25.39 4.57
CA TYR A 48 10.53 26.14 4.51
C TYR A 48 10.99 26.62 5.90
N ILE A 49 10.09 27.25 6.67
CA ILE A 49 10.38 27.71 8.03
C ILE A 49 10.70 26.52 8.92
N PHE A 50 9.94 25.42 8.79
CA PHE A 50 10.15 24.22 9.58
C PHE A 50 11.53 23.59 9.33
N MET A 51 11.91 23.41 8.07
CA MET A 51 13.22 22.86 7.68
C MET A 51 14.38 23.74 8.16
N ARG A 52 14.21 25.06 8.13
CA ARG A 52 15.22 26.01 8.63
C ARG A 52 15.34 25.99 10.16
N LYS A 53 14.24 25.74 10.87
CA LYS A 53 14.19 25.75 12.33
C LYS A 53 14.63 24.42 12.96
N TYR A 54 14.42 23.28 12.30
CA TYR A 54 14.75 21.95 12.82
C TYR A 54 15.47 21.05 11.80
N PRO A 55 16.73 21.36 11.43
CA PRO A 55 17.46 20.61 10.41
C PRO A 55 17.70 19.12 10.77
N GLY A 56 17.75 18.78 12.06
CA GLY A 56 17.98 17.41 12.56
C GLY A 56 16.73 16.51 12.68
N HIS A 57 15.52 17.05 12.56
CA HIS A 57 14.25 16.28 12.71
C HIS A 57 13.46 16.16 11.41
N THR A 58 13.94 16.78 10.32
CA THR A 58 13.36 16.63 8.99
C THR A 58 13.33 15.17 8.54
N ARG A 59 14.39 14.40 8.82
CA ARG A 59 14.47 12.97 8.44
C ARG A 59 13.49 12.09 9.20
N SER A 60 13.29 12.31 10.51
CA SER A 60 12.34 11.53 11.30
C SER A 60 10.88 11.83 10.90
N LEU A 61 10.57 13.06 10.52
CA LEU A 61 9.24 13.42 10.02
C LEU A 61 8.87 12.73 8.71
N PHE A 62 9.79 12.61 7.75
CA PHE A 62 9.51 11.85 6.53
C PHE A 62 9.31 10.36 6.81
N THR A 63 10.04 9.78 7.77
CA THR A 63 9.83 8.38 8.17
C THR A 63 8.49 8.16 8.87
N HIS A 64 8.02 9.12 9.67
CA HIS A 64 6.70 9.03 10.32
C HIS A 64 5.55 9.42 9.38
N ALA A 65 5.76 10.33 8.43
CA ALA A 65 4.78 10.70 7.41
C ALA A 65 4.38 9.49 6.55
N ASN A 66 5.32 8.60 6.22
CA ASN A 66 5.02 7.36 5.50
C ASN A 66 4.06 6.44 6.28
N SER A 67 4.23 6.34 7.61
CA SER A 67 3.29 5.59 8.46
C SER A 67 1.92 6.27 8.56
N ILE A 68 1.84 7.60 8.49
CA ILE A 68 0.59 8.36 8.59
C ILE A 68 -0.20 8.30 7.28
N ILE A 69 0.47 8.41 6.12
CA ILE A 69 -0.15 8.31 4.79
C ILE A 69 -0.83 6.93 4.62
N LYS A 70 -0.25 5.87 5.19
CA LYS A 70 -0.81 4.50 5.12
C LYS A 70 -2.15 4.33 5.83
N TYR A 71 -2.44 5.15 6.85
CA TYR A 71 -3.68 5.06 7.64
C TYR A 71 -4.62 6.24 7.42
N MET A 72 -4.31 7.13 6.48
CA MET A 72 -5.18 8.26 6.14
C MET A 72 -6.33 7.74 5.28
N PRO A 73 -7.60 7.86 5.72
CA PRO A 73 -8.73 7.59 4.84
C PRO A 73 -8.77 8.69 3.78
N ILE A 74 -8.28 8.38 2.59
CA ILE A 74 -8.31 9.29 1.44
C ILE A 74 -9.62 9.00 0.70
N ASP A 75 -10.55 9.94 0.79
CA ASP A 75 -11.74 9.95 -0.06
C ASP A 75 -11.31 10.16 -1.53
N LYS A 76 -12.04 9.59 -2.49
CA LYS A 76 -11.71 9.64 -3.93
C LYS A 76 -11.57 11.08 -4.42
N ASP A 77 -12.41 11.98 -3.91
CA ASP A 77 -12.39 13.41 -4.24
C ASP A 77 -11.16 14.15 -3.68
N ALA A 78 -10.62 13.70 -2.54
CA ALA A 78 -9.38 14.23 -1.96
C ALA A 78 -8.14 13.67 -2.67
N GLY A 79 -8.23 12.46 -3.21
CA GLY A 79 -7.17 11.81 -3.98
C GLY A 79 -6.80 12.58 -5.26
N ASP A 80 -7.80 13.05 -6.01
CA ASP A 80 -7.58 13.80 -7.25
C ASP A 80 -6.91 15.15 -7.01
N LEU A 81 -7.24 15.81 -5.89
CA LEU A 81 -6.68 17.12 -5.52
C LEU A 81 -5.21 17.02 -5.06
N LEU A 82 -4.82 15.88 -4.48
CA LEU A 82 -3.47 15.62 -3.98
C LEU A 82 -2.62 14.82 -4.99
N SER A 83 -3.23 14.31 -6.06
CA SER A 83 -2.57 13.52 -7.12
C SER A 83 -1.30 14.18 -7.70
N PRO A 84 -1.21 15.51 -7.92
CA PRO A 84 0.01 16.12 -8.46
C PRO A 84 1.14 16.08 -7.43
N LEU A 85 0.81 16.22 -6.14
CA LEU A 85 1.76 16.24 -5.03
C LEU A 85 2.29 14.82 -4.74
N PHE A 86 1.41 13.81 -4.83
CA PHE A 86 1.79 12.40 -4.77
C PHE A 86 2.64 11.97 -5.98
N ASN A 87 2.31 12.42 -7.19
CA ASN A 87 3.15 12.16 -8.38
C ASN A 87 4.52 12.85 -8.29
N MET A 88 4.62 14.02 -7.66
CA MET A 88 5.89 14.71 -7.45
C MET A 88 6.75 14.04 -6.36
N THR A 89 6.13 13.47 -5.33
CA THR A 89 6.83 12.64 -4.33
C THR A 89 7.35 11.34 -4.96
N LYS A 90 6.67 10.81 -5.99
CA LYS A 90 7.19 9.73 -6.84
C LYS A 90 8.34 10.21 -7.75
N ALA A 91 8.32 11.45 -8.24
CA ALA A 91 9.35 12.00 -9.13
C ALA A 91 10.70 12.28 -8.44
N GLY A 92 10.71 12.56 -7.12
CA GLY A 92 11.95 12.66 -6.33
C GLY A 92 12.73 11.34 -6.20
N SER A 93 12.18 10.24 -6.70
CA SER A 93 12.79 8.90 -6.69
C SER A 93 13.45 8.54 -8.03
N TYR A 94 13.65 9.49 -8.95
CA TYR A 94 14.24 9.29 -10.29
C TYR A 94 15.79 9.24 -10.29
N TYR A 95 16.40 8.64 -9.28
CA TYR A 95 17.80 8.20 -9.34
C TYR A 95 17.86 6.78 -8.80
N GLY A 96 17.76 5.82 -9.72
CA GLY A 96 17.98 4.40 -9.44
C GLY A 96 16.73 3.55 -9.49
N GLY A 97 16.61 2.80 -10.60
CA GLY A 97 15.93 1.51 -10.59
C GLY A 97 14.42 1.59 -10.73
N ASP A 98 13.96 1.22 -11.92
CA ASP A 98 12.68 0.56 -12.13
C ASP A 98 12.49 -0.57 -11.09
N GLN A 99 11.78 -0.28 -9.99
CA GLN A 99 11.26 -1.29 -9.08
C GLN A 99 9.91 -0.84 -8.56
N ASN A 100 8.88 -1.62 -8.93
CA ASN A 100 7.66 -1.79 -8.16
C ASN A 100 7.96 -1.62 -6.66
N GLN A 101 7.36 -0.62 -6.01
CA GLN A 101 7.48 -0.39 -4.57
C GLN A 101 6.92 -1.60 -3.81
N MET A 102 7.75 -2.62 -3.64
CA MET A 102 7.49 -3.72 -2.73
C MET A 102 7.81 -3.24 -1.32
N THR A 103 6.82 -3.31 -0.43
CA THR A 103 6.99 -3.02 0.99
C THR A 103 8.06 -3.91 1.61
N SER A 104 8.73 -3.46 2.67
CA SER A 104 9.71 -4.28 3.42
C SER A 104 9.13 -5.61 3.93
N GLN A 105 7.81 -5.66 4.08
CA GLN A 105 7.05 -6.86 4.44
C GLN A 105 6.94 -7.83 3.25
N GLN A 106 6.68 -7.35 2.04
CA GLN A 106 6.70 -8.17 0.81
C GLN A 106 8.09 -8.73 0.53
N MET A 107 9.14 -7.93 0.70
CA MET A 107 10.54 -8.39 0.57
C MET A 107 10.86 -9.54 1.53
N ARG A 108 10.38 -9.44 2.79
CA ARG A 108 10.54 -10.52 3.78
C ARG A 108 9.80 -11.79 3.35
N VAL A 109 8.61 -11.68 2.77
CA VAL A 109 7.82 -12.85 2.33
C VAL A 109 8.48 -13.54 1.13
N LEU A 110 8.99 -12.78 0.16
CA LEU A 110 9.72 -13.30 -0.99
C LEU A 110 10.98 -14.07 -0.56
N HIS A 111 11.78 -13.48 0.31
CA HIS A 111 13.04 -14.07 0.78
C HIS A 111 12.87 -15.07 1.94
N SER A 112 11.68 -15.19 2.55
CA SER A 112 11.43 -16.16 3.61
C SER A 112 11.53 -17.60 3.07
N GLY A 113 12.58 -18.33 3.45
CA GLY A 113 12.82 -19.72 3.03
C GLY A 113 13.89 -19.90 1.96
N GLY A 114 14.55 -18.83 1.52
CA GLY A 114 15.82 -18.92 0.82
C GLY A 114 16.95 -19.16 1.81
N ASN A 115 17.84 -20.11 1.52
CA ASN A 115 19.09 -20.28 2.25
C ASN A 115 19.97 -19.07 1.93
N SER A 116 19.77 -17.95 2.61
CA SER A 116 20.67 -16.80 2.56
C SER A 116 21.93 -17.21 3.31
N GLY A 117 22.88 -17.77 2.57
CA GLY A 117 24.20 -18.08 3.08
C GLY A 117 24.86 -16.81 3.58
N GLN A 118 24.90 -16.65 4.90
CA GLN A 118 25.96 -15.93 5.59
C GLN A 118 26.01 -16.40 7.04
N ASP A 119 27.10 -17.11 7.35
CA ASP A 119 27.72 -17.37 8.66
C ASP A 119 26.89 -18.05 9.77
N ASP A 120 27.18 -19.33 10.03
CA ASP A 120 28.13 -19.76 11.07
C ASP A 120 27.81 -21.20 11.57
N ASN A 121 28.79 -22.09 11.42
CA ASN A 121 29.08 -23.25 12.28
C ASN A 121 27.94 -23.91 13.09
N SER A 122 26.88 -24.39 12.44
CA SER A 122 25.99 -25.38 13.06
C SER A 122 25.33 -26.25 12.02
N GLY A 123 25.77 -27.51 11.95
CA GLY A 123 25.22 -28.52 11.05
C GLY A 123 23.78 -28.86 11.44
N ASN A 124 22.81 -28.19 10.83
CA ASN A 124 21.44 -28.67 10.62
C ASN A 124 20.62 -27.65 9.79
N ASN A 125 21.04 -27.38 8.55
CA ASN A 125 20.22 -26.64 7.58
C ASN A 125 19.12 -27.53 6.99
N LYS A 126 18.17 -27.97 7.83
CA LYS A 126 16.93 -28.57 7.33
C LYS A 126 16.04 -27.44 6.84
N THR A 127 15.96 -27.26 5.52
CA THR A 127 14.90 -26.48 4.88
C THR A 127 13.55 -27.00 5.38
N LYS A 128 12.80 -26.14 6.09
CA LYS A 128 11.45 -26.51 6.53
C LYS A 128 10.62 -26.77 5.27
N ARG A 129 10.01 -27.96 5.18
CA ARG A 129 9.09 -28.35 4.10
C ARG A 129 7.82 -27.48 4.07
N CYS A 130 7.54 -26.76 5.16
CA CYS A 130 6.36 -25.91 5.30
C CYS A 130 6.65 -24.48 4.86
N VAL A 131 5.84 -23.97 3.93
CA VAL A 131 5.76 -22.54 3.61
C VAL A 131 4.90 -21.81 4.64
N SER A 132 5.27 -20.57 4.99
CA SER A 132 4.52 -19.78 5.97
C SER A 132 3.12 -19.39 5.48
N GLU A 133 2.15 -19.27 6.36
CA GLU A 133 0.77 -18.89 6.00
C GLU A 133 0.70 -17.55 5.24
N THR A 134 1.56 -16.59 5.59
CA THR A 134 1.68 -15.32 4.87
C THR A 134 2.17 -15.53 3.44
N LYS A 135 3.15 -16.43 3.23
CA LYS A 135 3.64 -16.77 1.90
C LYS A 135 2.57 -17.48 1.07
N LYS A 136 1.77 -18.35 1.68
CA LYS A 136 0.62 -18.99 1.02
C LYS A 136 -0.40 -17.97 0.52
N LYS A 137 -0.76 -17.00 1.38
CA LYS A 137 -1.67 -15.91 1.02
C LYS A 137 -1.09 -15.01 -0.08
N TYR A 138 0.22 -14.75 -0.05
CA TYR A 138 0.91 -13.99 -1.09
C TYR A 138 0.78 -14.67 -2.46
N VAL A 139 1.11 -15.97 -2.54
CA VAL A 139 1.00 -16.75 -3.79
C VAL A 139 -0.44 -16.76 -4.32
N ALA A 140 -1.44 -16.93 -3.45
CA ALA A 140 -2.84 -16.88 -3.85
C ALA A 140 -3.26 -15.49 -4.36
N ALA A 141 -2.82 -14.42 -3.70
CA ALA A 141 -3.10 -13.06 -4.14
C ALA A 141 -2.43 -12.72 -5.48
N GLU A 142 -1.19 -13.17 -5.69
CA GLU A 142 -0.45 -13.02 -6.95
C GLU A 142 -1.18 -13.74 -8.11
N GLN A 143 -1.80 -14.89 -7.83
CA GLN A 143 -2.65 -15.61 -8.78
C GLN A 143 -4.07 -15.02 -8.93
N GLY A 144 -4.35 -13.85 -8.36
CA GLY A 144 -5.68 -13.22 -8.37
C GLY A 144 -6.75 -14.05 -7.69
N TRP A 145 -6.38 -14.81 -6.66
CA TRP A 145 -7.22 -15.78 -5.95
C TRP A 145 -7.86 -16.85 -6.86
N LYS A 146 -7.20 -17.19 -7.97
CA LYS A 146 -7.62 -18.26 -8.87
C LYS A 146 -6.68 -19.45 -8.80
N CYS A 147 -7.25 -20.64 -8.92
CA CYS A 147 -6.50 -21.89 -8.92
C CYS A 147 -5.52 -21.92 -10.10
N GLY A 148 -4.27 -22.29 -9.83
CA GLY A 148 -3.22 -22.37 -10.86
C GLY A 148 -3.55 -23.34 -12.00
N ALA A 149 -4.29 -24.41 -11.70
CA ALA A 149 -4.67 -25.44 -12.67
C ALA A 149 -6.03 -25.16 -13.32
N CYS A 150 -7.14 -25.19 -12.57
CA CYS A 150 -8.49 -25.10 -13.14
C CYS A 150 -9.02 -23.66 -13.33
N LYS A 151 -8.27 -22.64 -12.88
CA LYS A 151 -8.61 -21.20 -12.98
C LYS A 151 -9.89 -20.75 -12.25
N ASN A 152 -10.59 -21.66 -11.56
CA ASN A 152 -11.70 -21.31 -10.67
C ASN A 152 -11.23 -20.54 -9.43
N GLN A 153 -12.15 -19.81 -8.79
CA GLN A 153 -11.90 -19.10 -7.54
C GLN A 153 -11.40 -20.06 -6.46
N LEU A 154 -10.32 -19.70 -5.77
CA LEU A 154 -9.77 -20.47 -4.66
C LEU A 154 -10.69 -20.36 -3.43
N PRO A 155 -11.07 -21.47 -2.79
CA PRO A 155 -11.81 -21.45 -1.53
C PRO A 155 -10.88 -21.04 -0.37
N ALA A 156 -11.45 -20.74 0.81
CA ALA A 156 -10.68 -20.35 1.99
C ALA A 156 -9.68 -21.43 2.46
N TRP A 157 -9.95 -22.71 2.16
CA TRP A 157 -9.11 -23.86 2.48
C TRP A 157 -8.25 -24.33 1.29
N PHE A 158 -7.80 -23.40 0.44
CA PHE A 158 -6.87 -23.71 -0.63
C PHE A 158 -5.51 -24.20 -0.10
N GLU A 159 -4.78 -24.89 -0.96
CA GLU A 159 -3.46 -25.45 -0.63
C GLU A 159 -2.41 -24.85 -1.56
N VAL A 160 -1.19 -24.66 -1.05
CA VAL A 160 -0.05 -24.17 -1.84
C VAL A 160 0.97 -25.27 -1.90
N ASP A 161 1.37 -25.57 -3.13
CA ASP A 161 2.27 -26.67 -3.43
C ASP A 161 3.41 -26.17 -4.34
N HIS A 162 4.49 -26.94 -4.40
CA HIS A 162 5.63 -26.62 -5.24
C HIS A 162 5.37 -27.03 -6.69
N LYS A 163 5.71 -26.19 -7.67
CA LYS A 163 5.64 -26.54 -9.11
C LYS A 163 6.62 -27.66 -9.43
N ILE A 164 7.85 -27.54 -8.92
CA ILE A 164 8.87 -28.58 -8.89
C ILE A 164 9.05 -28.99 -7.44
N ARG A 165 8.84 -30.27 -7.13
CA ARG A 165 8.96 -30.79 -5.76
C ARG A 165 10.36 -30.60 -5.19
N LEU A 166 10.47 -30.47 -3.87
CA LEU A 166 11.75 -30.27 -3.18
C LEU A 166 12.73 -31.45 -3.34
N ASP A 167 12.22 -32.68 -3.42
CA ASP A 167 13.01 -33.90 -3.69
C ASP A 167 13.60 -33.91 -5.11
N ASN A 168 12.92 -33.26 -6.06
CA ASN A 168 13.36 -33.10 -7.44
C ASN A 168 14.16 -31.79 -7.68
N GLY A 169 14.75 -31.20 -6.64
CA GLY A 169 15.56 -29.99 -6.74
C GLY A 169 14.76 -28.67 -6.75
N GLY A 170 13.48 -28.71 -6.40
CA GLY A 170 12.65 -27.52 -6.26
C GLY A 170 13.09 -26.59 -5.13
N SER A 171 12.77 -25.30 -5.27
CA SER A 171 13.05 -24.28 -4.26
C SER A 171 11.80 -23.92 -3.44
N ASN A 172 11.99 -23.34 -2.26
CA ASN A 172 10.90 -22.73 -1.48
C ASN A 172 10.55 -21.31 -1.92
N HIS A 173 11.12 -20.83 -3.02
CA HIS A 173 10.92 -19.47 -3.50
C HIS A 173 9.54 -19.33 -4.17
N VAL A 174 8.98 -18.11 -4.16
CA VAL A 174 7.58 -17.85 -4.57
C VAL A 174 7.30 -18.25 -6.03
N ASP A 175 8.29 -18.10 -6.89
CA ASP A 175 8.28 -18.52 -8.29
C ASP A 175 8.02 -20.02 -8.47
N ASN A 176 8.48 -20.85 -7.54
CA ASN A 176 8.25 -22.30 -7.52
C ASN A 176 7.01 -22.71 -6.72
N LEU A 177 6.18 -21.77 -6.25
CA LEU A 177 4.94 -22.07 -5.54
C LEU A 177 3.72 -21.84 -6.43
N VAL A 178 2.67 -22.64 -6.22
CA VAL A 178 1.39 -22.49 -6.90
C VAL A 178 0.25 -22.76 -5.92
N ALA A 179 -0.75 -21.88 -5.89
CA ALA A 179 -1.98 -22.08 -5.13
C ALA A 179 -3.00 -22.89 -5.95
N LEU A 180 -3.52 -23.96 -5.36
CA LEU A 180 -4.42 -24.93 -5.97
C LEU A 180 -5.67 -25.14 -5.11
N CYS A 181 -6.80 -25.44 -5.75
CA CYS A 181 -7.94 -26.00 -5.03
C CYS A 181 -7.63 -27.46 -4.62
N ARG A 182 -8.37 -27.99 -3.64
CA ARG A 182 -8.17 -29.35 -3.13
C ARG A 182 -8.19 -30.42 -4.22
N ASP A 183 -9.12 -30.33 -5.16
CA ASP A 183 -9.23 -31.33 -6.24
C ASP A 183 -8.00 -31.31 -7.16
N CYS A 184 -7.54 -30.12 -7.55
CA CYS A 184 -6.36 -29.99 -8.40
C CYS A 184 -5.08 -30.37 -7.66
N HIS A 185 -4.97 -30.06 -6.38
CA HIS A 185 -3.84 -30.46 -5.55
C HIS A 185 -3.81 -31.99 -5.38
N GLY A 186 -4.91 -32.61 -4.98
CA GLY A 186 -5.02 -34.06 -4.86
C GLY A 186 -4.73 -34.78 -6.18
N LYS A 187 -5.21 -34.25 -7.30
CA LYS A 187 -4.86 -34.73 -8.65
C LYS A 187 -3.35 -34.69 -8.88
N LYS A 188 -2.68 -33.56 -8.63
CA LYS A 188 -1.23 -33.42 -8.78
C LYS A 188 -0.47 -34.42 -7.91
N THR A 189 -0.81 -34.52 -6.63
CA THR A 189 -0.19 -35.47 -5.70
C THR A 189 -0.35 -36.92 -6.18
N ALA A 190 -1.52 -37.29 -6.71
CA ALA A 190 -1.73 -38.64 -7.26
C ALA A 190 -0.81 -38.90 -8.47
N PHE A 191 -0.73 -37.97 -9.42
CA PHE A 191 0.13 -38.11 -10.61
C PHE A 191 1.62 -38.14 -10.29
N GLU A 192 2.07 -37.46 -9.24
CA GLU A 192 3.49 -37.45 -8.85
C GLU A 192 3.94 -38.71 -8.10
N ASN A 193 2.99 -39.50 -7.57
CA ASN A 193 3.28 -40.73 -6.82
C ASN A 193 2.89 -42.00 -7.59
N LEU A 194 2.50 -41.85 -8.86
CA LEU A 194 2.28 -42.92 -9.84
C LEU A 194 3.62 -43.28 -10.52
#